data_AF-A0A1I2EI97-F1
#
_entry.id   AF-A0A1I2EI97-F1
#
_cell.length_a   1.000
_cell.length_b   1.000
_cell.length_c   1.000
_cell.angle_alpha   90.00
_cell.angle_beta   90.00
_cell.angle_gamma   90.00
#
_symmetry.space_group_name_H-M   'P 1'
#
loop_
_entity.id
_entity.type
_entity.pdbx_description
1 polymer ?
#
loop_
_entity_poly.entity_id
_entity_poly.type
_entity_poly.pdbx_seq_one_letter_code
_entity_poly.pdbx_strand_id
1 'polypeptide(L)'
;MSPYDPSAFPPFAVTVDLVVLTVRHHELCALSVRRGEPPFQGRWALPGGFVREDEDLSQAAARELAEETGLRAQNGAHLEQLATYGDPQRDPRMRVVSVAHLVLAPDLPAPRAGGDARSARWAPVGSLVAEGGQEHTGETAPLAFDHDRILADGVERARSKIEYSSLATAFCPPEFTVGELRRVYEAVWGVALDPRNFHRKVTGTVGFLVPTGGTTTRQGGRPAQLFRAGGATLLNPPMLRPEV
;
A
#
# COMPACT_ATOMS: atom_id res chain seq x y z
N MET A 1 8.49 39.32 -27.94
CA MET A 1 8.52 38.51 -26.71
C MET A 1 9.95 38.07 -26.50
N SER A 2 10.53 38.30 -25.32
CA SER A 2 11.86 37.74 -25.01
C SER A 2 11.77 36.22 -25.10
N PRO A 3 12.75 35.52 -25.72
CA PRO A 3 12.75 34.06 -25.72
C PRO A 3 12.81 33.57 -24.26
N TYR A 4 12.02 32.54 -23.97
CA TYR A 4 12.03 31.88 -22.66
C TYR A 4 13.40 31.23 -22.44
N ASP A 5 14.08 31.59 -21.35
CA ASP A 5 15.34 30.96 -20.94
C ASP A 5 15.04 29.82 -19.96
N PRO A 6 15.09 28.54 -20.40
CA PRO A 6 14.83 27.41 -19.53
C PRO A 6 15.87 27.27 -18.40
N SER A 7 17.04 27.88 -18.52
CA SER A 7 18.09 27.82 -17.50
C SER A 7 17.86 28.80 -16.33
N ALA A 8 16.86 29.69 -16.45
CA ALA A 8 16.46 30.60 -15.38
C ALA A 8 15.95 29.87 -14.13
N PHE A 9 15.60 28.59 -14.25
CA PHE A 9 15.19 27.72 -13.15
C PHE A 9 16.13 26.51 -13.07
N PRO A 10 16.76 26.24 -11.91
CA PRO A 10 17.61 25.07 -11.75
C PRO A 10 16.81 23.78 -11.98
N PRO A 11 17.28 22.85 -12.84
CA PRO A 11 16.62 21.57 -13.03
C PRO A 11 16.69 20.74 -11.75
N PHE A 12 15.63 19.99 -11.47
CA PHE A 12 15.59 18.99 -10.41
C PHE A 12 15.14 17.65 -10.99
N ALA A 13 15.55 16.57 -10.35
CA ALA A 13 15.17 15.24 -10.79
C ALA A 13 13.78 14.87 -10.24
N VAL A 14 13.03 14.08 -11.02
CA VAL A 14 11.74 13.53 -10.61
C VAL A 14 11.91 12.04 -10.37
N THR A 15 11.35 11.56 -9.27
CA THR A 15 11.30 10.14 -8.92
C THR A 15 9.86 9.72 -8.68
N VAL A 16 9.62 8.41 -8.70
CA VAL A 16 8.39 7.79 -8.24
C VAL A 16 8.72 6.81 -7.13
N ASP A 17 7.90 6.79 -6.08
CA ASP A 17 7.98 5.84 -4.98
C ASP A 17 6.65 5.09 -4.85
N LEU A 18 6.67 3.79 -4.58
CA LEU A 18 5.47 2.97 -4.48
C LEU A 18 5.24 2.46 -3.07
N VAL A 19 4.14 2.88 -2.45
CA VAL A 19 3.59 2.22 -1.27
C VAL A 19 2.71 1.07 -1.74
N VAL A 20 3.28 -0.14 -1.80
CA VAL A 20 2.52 -1.34 -2.19
C VAL A 20 2.11 -2.10 -0.94
N LEU A 21 0.80 -2.18 -0.71
CA LEU A 21 0.19 -2.80 0.45
C LEU A 21 -0.60 -4.05 0.08
N THR A 22 -0.51 -5.06 0.93
CA THR A 22 -1.28 -6.29 0.83
C THR A 22 -1.59 -6.86 2.21
N VAL A 23 -2.59 -7.72 2.32
CA VAL A 23 -2.88 -8.44 3.58
C VAL A 23 -2.31 -9.84 3.49
N ARG A 24 -1.43 -10.20 4.43
CA ARG A 24 -0.81 -11.53 4.51
C ARG A 24 -0.82 -12.01 5.95
N HIS A 25 -1.15 -13.28 6.16
CA HIS A 25 -1.20 -13.88 7.50
C HIS A 25 -2.01 -13.04 8.53
N HIS A 26 -3.08 -12.39 8.08
CA HIS A 26 -3.93 -11.49 8.87
C HIS A 26 -3.25 -10.18 9.34
N GLU A 27 -2.18 -9.76 8.68
CA GLU A 27 -1.50 -8.48 8.92
C GLU A 27 -1.42 -7.66 7.64
N LEU A 28 -1.46 -6.32 7.79
CA LEU A 28 -1.12 -5.41 6.70
C LEU A 28 0.39 -5.42 6.49
N CYS A 29 0.82 -5.82 5.29
CA CYS A 29 2.21 -5.86 4.89
C CYS A 29 2.49 -4.84 3.78
N ALA A 30 3.69 -4.28 3.78
CA ALA A 30 4.20 -3.44 2.70
C ALA A 30 5.35 -4.13 1.95
N LEU A 31 5.48 -3.79 0.67
CA LEU A 31 6.64 -4.17 -0.13
C LEU A 31 7.82 -3.30 0.23
N SER A 32 8.98 -3.93 0.43
CA SER A 32 10.23 -3.23 0.68
C SER A 32 11.35 -3.85 -0.14
N VAL A 33 12.26 -2.99 -0.62
CA VAL A 33 13.47 -3.37 -1.35
C VAL A 33 14.70 -2.96 -0.55
N ARG A 34 15.74 -3.78 -0.58
CA ARG A 34 17.02 -3.47 0.07
C ARG A 34 17.94 -2.83 -0.95
N ARG A 35 18.28 -1.56 -0.73
CA ARG A 35 19.06 -0.76 -1.67
C ARG A 35 20.42 -1.39 -1.94
N GLY A 36 20.78 -1.53 -3.22
CA GLY A 36 22.07 -2.08 -3.63
C GLY A 36 23.21 -1.07 -3.71
N GLU A 37 22.87 0.21 -3.82
CA GLU A 37 23.78 1.32 -4.14
C GLU A 37 23.66 2.49 -3.14
N PRO A 38 24.72 3.30 -2.98
CA PRO A 38 24.65 4.55 -2.21
C PRO A 38 23.70 5.57 -2.86
N PRO A 39 23.11 6.50 -2.07
CA PRO A 39 23.13 6.60 -0.62
C PRO A 39 22.26 5.51 0.05
N PHE A 40 22.41 5.35 1.37
CA PHE A 40 21.65 4.37 2.17
C PHE A 40 21.77 2.92 1.70
N GLN A 41 22.91 2.55 1.11
CA GLN A 41 23.18 1.19 0.67
C GLN A 41 22.94 0.20 1.82
N GLY A 42 22.21 -0.89 1.53
CA GLY A 42 21.88 -1.92 2.51
C GLY A 42 20.71 -1.58 3.43
N ARG A 43 20.14 -0.36 3.38
CA ARG A 43 18.88 -0.03 4.06
C ARG A 43 17.68 -0.49 3.25
N TRP A 44 16.57 -0.70 3.94
CA TRP A 44 15.27 -0.94 3.30
C TRP A 44 14.70 0.38 2.77
N ALA A 45 13.97 0.31 1.66
CA ALA A 45 13.28 1.43 1.05
C ALA A 45 11.96 0.92 0.44
N LEU A 46 11.03 1.83 0.22
CA LEU A 46 9.96 1.62 -0.77
C LEU A 46 10.57 1.41 -2.17
N PRO A 47 9.94 0.56 -3.02
CA PRO A 47 10.29 0.47 -4.42
C PRO A 47 10.12 1.82 -5.12
N GLY A 48 11.03 2.17 -6.02
CA GLY A 48 11.00 3.46 -6.69
C GLY A 48 12.30 3.83 -7.38
N GLY A 49 12.23 4.86 -8.22
CA GLY A 49 13.36 5.30 -9.01
C GLY A 49 13.08 6.55 -9.83
N PHE A 50 14.05 6.91 -10.67
CA PHE A 50 13.97 8.14 -11.47
C PHE A 50 13.04 7.96 -12.67
N VAL A 51 12.30 9.02 -12.97
CA VAL A 51 11.50 9.13 -14.19
C VAL A 51 12.45 9.35 -15.37
N ARG A 52 12.27 8.57 -16.44
CA ARG A 52 13.03 8.66 -17.69
C ARG A 52 12.42 9.70 -18.64
N GLU A 53 13.18 10.11 -19.66
CA GLU A 53 12.78 11.18 -20.59
C GLU A 53 11.58 10.82 -21.47
N ASP A 54 11.33 9.52 -21.69
CA ASP A 54 10.34 8.97 -22.61
C ASP A 54 9.14 8.33 -21.92
N GLU A 55 8.94 8.58 -20.62
CA GLU A 55 7.85 8.01 -19.83
C GLU A 55 7.12 9.06 -18.96
N ASP A 56 5.84 8.82 -18.70
CA ASP A 56 5.07 9.54 -17.68
C ASP A 56 5.24 8.92 -16.28
N LEU A 57 4.66 9.57 -15.27
CA LEU A 57 4.77 9.13 -13.87
C LEU A 57 4.14 7.75 -13.61
N SER A 58 3.04 7.41 -14.30
CA SER A 58 2.38 6.13 -14.14
C SER A 58 3.17 5.01 -14.82
N GLN A 59 3.77 5.30 -15.97
CA GLN A 59 4.68 4.40 -16.68
C GLN A 59 5.95 4.14 -15.85
N ALA A 60 6.55 5.19 -15.29
CA ALA A 60 7.69 5.07 -14.37
C ALA A 60 7.33 4.18 -13.17
N ALA A 61 6.20 4.45 -12.50
CA ALA A 61 5.79 3.66 -11.33
C ALA A 61 5.57 2.17 -11.67
N ALA A 62 4.94 1.89 -12.82
CA ALA A 62 4.74 0.52 -13.29
C ALA A 62 6.07 -0.18 -13.65
N ARG A 63 7.01 0.56 -14.24
CA ARG A 63 8.35 0.08 -14.58
C ARG A 63 9.16 -0.25 -13.33
N GLU A 64 9.29 0.68 -12.40
CA GLU A 64 10.05 0.48 -11.16
C GLU A 64 9.52 -0.71 -10.35
N LEU A 65 8.19 -0.82 -10.22
CA LEU A 65 7.57 -1.97 -9.55
C LEU A 65 7.98 -3.30 -10.21
N ALA A 66 8.01 -3.34 -11.54
CA ALA A 66 8.36 -4.55 -12.28
C ALA A 66 9.87 -4.86 -12.24
N GLU A 67 10.72 -3.85 -12.39
CA GLU A 67 12.19 -3.98 -12.41
C GLU A 67 12.74 -4.43 -11.05
N GLU A 68 12.28 -3.83 -9.95
CA GLU A 68 12.84 -4.10 -8.62
C GLU A 68 12.23 -5.33 -7.91
N THR A 69 10.99 -5.69 -8.28
CA THR A 69 10.21 -6.68 -7.51
C THR A 69 9.60 -7.79 -8.34
N GLY A 70 9.67 -7.69 -9.68
CA GLY A 70 9.04 -8.64 -10.61
C GLY A 70 7.50 -8.60 -10.59
N LEU A 71 6.91 -7.64 -9.89
CA LEU A 71 5.47 -7.51 -9.75
C LEU A 71 4.89 -6.61 -10.85
N ARG A 72 3.64 -6.90 -11.23
CA ARG A 72 2.82 -6.01 -12.05
C ARG A 72 1.51 -5.81 -11.32
N ALA A 73 1.01 -4.59 -11.26
CA ALA A 73 -0.35 -4.34 -10.81
C ALA A 73 -1.31 -5.04 -11.79
N GLN A 74 -1.91 -6.15 -11.37
CA GLN A 74 -2.86 -6.92 -12.17
C GLN A 74 -4.28 -6.76 -11.61
N ASN A 75 -5.27 -7.27 -12.36
CA ASN A 75 -6.71 -7.21 -12.07
C ASN A 75 -7.03 -7.30 -10.57
N GLY A 76 -7.69 -6.26 -10.03
CA GLY A 76 -8.06 -6.18 -8.62
C GLY A 76 -7.14 -5.30 -7.76
N ALA A 77 -6.01 -4.82 -8.29
CA ALA A 77 -5.19 -3.80 -7.64
C ALA A 77 -5.85 -2.42 -7.73
N HIS A 78 -5.98 -1.74 -6.59
CA HIS A 78 -6.28 -0.31 -6.54
C HIS A 78 -4.99 0.48 -6.63
N LEU A 79 -4.86 1.34 -7.65
CA LEU A 79 -3.73 2.23 -7.87
C LEU A 79 -4.22 3.68 -7.81
N GLU A 80 -3.54 4.51 -7.03
CA GLU A 80 -3.75 5.96 -7.04
C GLU A 80 -2.45 6.71 -6.75
N GLN A 81 -2.34 7.95 -7.23
CA GLN A 81 -1.30 8.85 -6.75
C GLN A 81 -1.59 9.21 -5.29
N LEU A 82 -0.60 9.04 -4.41
CA LEU A 82 -0.72 9.29 -2.98
C LEU A 82 -0.53 10.77 -2.67
N ALA A 83 0.67 11.29 -2.96
CA ALA A 83 1.14 12.64 -2.68
C ALA A 83 2.44 12.93 -3.44
N THR A 84 2.89 14.19 -3.41
CA THR A 84 4.17 14.64 -3.97
C THR A 84 5.06 15.18 -2.85
N TYR A 85 6.29 14.69 -2.78
CA TYR A 85 7.27 15.00 -1.74
C TYR A 85 8.42 15.79 -2.37
N GLY A 86 8.59 17.04 -1.94
CA GLY A 86 9.54 17.97 -2.53
C GLY A 86 10.41 18.72 -1.53
N ASP A 87 10.57 18.18 -0.31
CA ASP A 87 11.49 18.75 0.67
C ASP A 87 12.90 18.84 0.06
N PRO A 88 13.57 20.01 0.09
CA PRO A 88 14.87 20.19 -0.54
C PRO A 88 15.97 19.26 -0.02
N GLN A 89 15.82 18.71 1.19
CA GLN A 89 16.80 17.86 1.89
C GLN A 89 16.40 16.37 1.90
N ARG A 90 15.29 15.98 1.25
CA ARG A 90 14.84 14.58 1.26
C ARG A 90 15.84 13.61 0.64
N ASP A 91 16.62 14.09 -0.32
CA ASP A 91 17.63 13.31 -1.04
C ASP A 91 18.99 14.00 -0.95
N PRO A 92 20.04 13.34 -0.43
CA PRO A 92 21.35 13.94 -0.27
C PRO A 92 22.11 14.11 -1.60
N ARG A 93 21.63 13.55 -2.72
CA ARG A 93 22.32 13.59 -4.01
C ARG A 93 22.13 14.92 -4.73
N MET A 94 20.89 15.38 -4.82
CA MET A 94 20.49 16.59 -5.55
C MET A 94 19.06 16.98 -5.16
N ARG A 95 18.53 18.08 -5.72
CA ARG A 95 17.11 18.37 -5.59
C ARG A 95 16.31 17.28 -6.32
N VAL A 96 15.51 16.55 -5.54
CA VAL A 96 14.61 15.51 -6.04
C VAL A 96 13.19 15.81 -5.59
N VAL A 97 12.24 15.69 -6.50
CA VAL A 97 10.81 15.63 -6.20
C VAL A 97 10.35 14.18 -6.42
N SER A 98 9.73 13.57 -5.42
CA SER A 98 9.13 12.24 -5.57
C SER A 98 7.61 12.33 -5.70
N VAL A 99 7.05 11.63 -6.68
CA VAL A 99 5.61 11.42 -6.81
C VAL A 99 5.28 10.01 -6.34
N ALA A 100 4.73 9.91 -5.13
CA ALA A 100 4.41 8.62 -4.55
C ALA A 100 3.07 8.09 -5.05
N HIS A 101 3.00 6.78 -5.26
CA HIS A 101 1.81 6.04 -5.63
C HIS A 101 1.44 5.04 -4.54
N LEU A 102 0.14 4.87 -4.29
CA LEU A 102 -0.41 3.83 -3.44
C LEU A 102 -0.94 2.70 -4.31
N VAL A 103 -0.49 1.48 -4.03
CA VAL A 103 -1.04 0.24 -4.59
C VAL A 103 -1.62 -0.58 -3.45
N LEU A 104 -2.90 -0.92 -3.52
CA LEU A 104 -3.55 -1.82 -2.58
C LEU A 104 -4.09 -3.02 -3.35
N ALA A 105 -3.47 -4.19 -3.18
CA ALA A 105 -3.80 -5.37 -3.99
C ALA A 105 -3.77 -6.68 -3.19
N PRO A 106 -4.74 -7.57 -3.43
CA PRO A 106 -4.76 -8.91 -2.85
C PRO A 106 -3.75 -9.84 -3.53
N ASP A 107 -3.35 -10.90 -2.84
CA ASP A 107 -2.68 -12.08 -3.41
C ASP A 107 -1.48 -11.79 -4.34
N LEU A 108 -0.76 -10.68 -4.12
CA LEU A 108 0.45 -10.40 -4.88
C LEU A 108 1.44 -11.55 -4.69
N PRO A 109 2.21 -11.96 -5.70
CA PRO A 109 3.19 -13.03 -5.52
C PRO A 109 4.35 -12.62 -4.60
N ALA A 110 5.19 -13.58 -4.22
CA ALA A 110 6.44 -13.27 -3.54
C ALA A 110 7.31 -12.41 -4.48
N PRO A 111 7.86 -11.27 -4.00
CA PRO A 111 8.63 -10.39 -4.84
C PRO A 111 9.98 -11.03 -5.15
N ARG A 112 10.52 -10.73 -6.33
CA ARG A 112 11.84 -11.16 -6.76
C ARG A 112 12.67 -9.92 -7.01
N ALA A 113 13.78 -9.79 -6.32
CA ALA A 113 14.67 -8.67 -6.49
C ALA A 113 15.22 -8.61 -7.92
N GLY A 114 15.32 -7.40 -8.46
CA GLY A 114 15.91 -7.10 -9.76
C GLY A 114 16.44 -5.66 -9.78
N GLY A 115 17.04 -5.24 -10.89
CA GLY A 115 17.64 -3.90 -11.00
C GLY A 115 18.77 -3.69 -9.99
N ASP A 116 18.71 -2.58 -9.26
CA ASP A 116 19.62 -2.22 -8.18
C ASP A 116 19.18 -2.73 -6.79
N ALA A 117 18.02 -3.38 -6.69
CA ALA A 117 17.56 -3.99 -5.44
C ALA A 117 18.33 -5.31 -5.16
N ARG A 118 18.96 -5.39 -3.98
CA ARG A 118 19.65 -6.63 -3.53
C ARG A 118 18.69 -7.72 -3.08
N SER A 119 17.55 -7.33 -2.53
CA SER A 119 16.51 -8.24 -2.07
C SER A 119 15.18 -7.49 -2.01
N ALA A 120 14.06 -8.17 -2.18
CA ALA A 120 12.72 -7.63 -2.00
C ALA A 120 11.92 -8.53 -1.06
N ARG A 121 11.10 -7.96 -0.18
CA ARG A 121 10.24 -8.73 0.75
C ARG A 121 8.91 -8.04 1.03
N TRP A 122 7.93 -8.86 1.37
CA TRP A 122 6.76 -8.43 2.13
C TRP A 122 7.14 -8.38 3.61
N ALA A 123 6.92 -7.25 4.28
CA ALA A 123 7.12 -7.11 5.71
C ALA A 123 5.87 -6.49 6.36
N PRO A 124 5.47 -6.92 7.58
CA PRO A 124 4.42 -6.26 8.32
C PRO A 124 4.71 -4.76 8.46
N VAL A 125 3.69 -3.91 8.25
CA VAL A 125 3.86 -2.45 8.36
C VAL A 125 4.41 -2.06 9.73
N GLY A 126 3.92 -2.72 10.79
CA GLY A 126 4.41 -2.48 12.15
C GLY A 126 5.90 -2.78 12.33
N SER A 127 6.44 -3.79 11.65
CA SER A 127 7.87 -4.11 11.74
C SER A 127 8.72 -3.13 10.96
N LEU A 128 8.25 -2.65 9.80
CA LEU A 128 8.97 -1.62 9.03
C LEU A 128 9.06 -0.30 9.79
N VAL A 129 8.04 0.06 10.57
CA VAL A 129 8.07 1.28 11.40
C VAL A 129 8.90 1.08 12.67
N ALA A 130 8.99 -0.15 13.21
CA ALA A 130 9.69 -0.47 14.45
C ALA A 130 11.17 -0.88 14.27
N GLU A 131 11.58 -1.44 13.12
CA GLU A 131 12.95 -1.90 12.84
C GLU A 131 13.97 -0.75 12.62
N GLY A 132 13.55 0.51 12.80
CA GLY A 132 14.45 1.68 12.87
C GLY A 132 15.17 1.77 14.21
N GLY A 133 16.19 0.93 14.43
CA GLY A 133 17.11 1.12 15.55
C GLY A 133 18.06 -0.04 15.84
N GLN A 134 19.26 0.01 15.26
CA GLN A 134 20.53 -0.08 16.00
C GLN A 134 21.71 0.19 15.04
N GLU A 135 22.08 1.46 14.88
CA GLU A 135 23.50 1.84 14.84
C GLU A 135 23.68 3.03 15.79
N HIS A 136 24.74 2.96 16.60
CA HIS A 136 25.14 3.97 17.56
C HIS A 136 25.24 5.35 16.89
N THR A 137 24.17 6.16 16.94
CA THR A 137 24.13 7.64 16.98
C THR A 137 22.75 8.18 16.57
N GLY A 138 21.99 8.72 17.52
CA GLY A 138 21.13 9.89 17.27
C GLY A 138 19.74 9.68 16.67
N GLU A 139 19.61 9.25 15.41
CA GLU A 139 18.34 9.31 14.66
C GLU A 139 18.43 8.32 13.47
N THR A 140 17.77 7.17 13.55
CA THR A 140 17.69 6.23 12.41
C THR A 140 16.24 5.99 12.04
N ALA A 141 15.79 6.74 11.04
CA ALA A 141 14.62 6.41 10.23
C ALA A 141 14.73 4.94 9.73
N PRO A 142 13.72 4.07 9.95
CA PRO A 142 13.73 2.67 9.54
C PRO A 142 13.97 2.44 8.05
N LEU A 143 13.52 3.36 7.21
CA LEU A 143 13.65 3.30 5.76
C LEU A 143 14.65 4.37 5.25
N ALA A 144 15.18 4.15 4.05
CA ALA A 144 16.04 5.12 3.38
C ALA A 144 15.26 6.41 3.06
N PHE A 145 15.99 7.54 3.01
CA PHE A 145 15.42 8.87 2.70
C PHE A 145 14.27 9.25 3.64
N ASP A 146 13.16 9.75 3.11
CA ASP A 146 11.92 10.08 3.82
C ASP A 146 10.84 8.99 3.67
N HIS A 147 11.22 7.75 3.30
CA HIS A 147 10.27 6.70 2.92
C HIS A 147 9.39 6.24 4.09
N ASP A 148 9.80 6.44 5.34
CA ASP A 148 8.93 6.20 6.51
C ASP A 148 7.70 7.10 6.52
N ARG A 149 7.89 8.37 6.15
CA ARG A 149 6.78 9.32 6.01
C ARG A 149 5.86 8.91 4.86
N ILE A 150 6.44 8.56 3.71
CA ILE A 150 5.68 8.12 2.53
C ILE A 150 4.86 6.87 2.87
N LEU A 151 5.46 5.89 3.56
CA LEU A 151 4.79 4.67 4.01
C LEU A 151 3.65 4.99 4.99
N ALA A 152 3.90 5.84 5.99
CA ALA A 152 2.89 6.23 6.97
C ALA A 152 1.67 6.90 6.30
N ASP A 153 1.92 7.84 5.38
CA ASP A 153 0.87 8.50 4.60
C ASP A 153 0.07 7.50 3.75
N GLY A 154 0.76 6.55 3.11
CA GLY A 154 0.13 5.51 2.29
C GLY A 154 -0.71 4.51 3.10
N VAL A 155 -0.24 4.14 4.29
CA VAL A 155 -0.99 3.29 5.23
C VAL A 155 -2.25 4.00 5.71
N GLU A 156 -2.15 5.27 6.12
CA GLU A 156 -3.32 6.01 6.56
C GLU A 156 -4.30 6.23 5.41
N ARG A 157 -3.82 6.51 4.19
CA ARG A 157 -4.67 6.59 3.00
C ARG A 157 -5.42 5.28 2.76
N ALA A 158 -4.75 4.12 2.86
CA ALA A 158 -5.39 2.83 2.71
C ALA A 158 -6.45 2.56 3.78
N ARG A 159 -6.17 2.94 5.03
CA ARG A 159 -7.12 2.84 6.15
C ARG A 159 -8.37 3.69 5.90
N SER A 160 -8.20 4.95 5.50
CA SER A 160 -9.34 5.81 5.15
C SER A 160 -10.09 5.28 3.94
N LYS A 161 -9.40 4.73 2.92
CA LYS A 161 -10.03 4.24 1.68
C LYS A 161 -11.05 3.15 1.94
N ILE A 162 -10.76 2.22 2.86
CA ILE A 162 -11.68 1.13 3.19
C ILE A 162 -12.86 1.57 4.07
N GLU A 163 -12.85 2.79 4.62
CA GLU A 163 -14.00 3.31 5.38
C GLU A 163 -15.20 3.60 4.47
N TYR A 164 -14.94 4.09 3.26
CA TYR A 164 -15.98 4.55 2.34
C TYR A 164 -16.06 3.77 1.04
N SER A 165 -15.23 2.75 0.82
CA SER A 165 -15.24 1.93 -0.40
C SER A 165 -15.35 0.44 -0.11
N SER A 166 -15.76 -0.33 -1.12
CA SER A 166 -15.84 -1.79 -1.02
C SER A 166 -14.49 -2.51 -1.20
N LEU A 167 -13.39 -1.76 -1.25
CA LEU A 167 -12.05 -2.25 -1.61
C LEU A 167 -11.54 -3.39 -0.71
N ALA A 168 -11.96 -3.44 0.56
CA ALA A 168 -11.64 -4.55 1.46
C ALA A 168 -12.12 -5.93 0.94
N THR A 169 -13.17 -5.97 0.12
CA THR A 169 -13.66 -7.24 -0.46
C THR A 169 -12.70 -7.83 -1.49
N ALA A 170 -11.83 -7.01 -2.10
CA ALA A 170 -10.81 -7.50 -3.02
C ALA A 170 -9.81 -8.44 -2.32
N PHE A 171 -9.61 -8.28 -1.00
CA PHE A 171 -8.75 -9.12 -0.17
C PHE A 171 -9.39 -10.43 0.29
N CYS A 172 -10.64 -10.67 -0.11
CA CYS A 172 -11.34 -11.90 0.19
C CYS A 172 -11.33 -12.84 -1.02
N PRO A 173 -11.41 -14.18 -0.81
CA PRO A 173 -11.69 -15.12 -1.89
C PRO A 173 -13.00 -14.78 -2.62
N PRO A 174 -13.26 -15.32 -3.83
CA PRO A 174 -14.50 -15.03 -4.57
C PRO A 174 -15.79 -15.26 -3.77
N GLU A 175 -15.77 -16.23 -2.84
CA GLU A 175 -16.81 -16.43 -1.83
C GLU A 175 -16.20 -16.41 -0.44
N PHE A 176 -16.74 -15.55 0.43
CA PHE A 176 -16.21 -15.29 1.75
C PHE A 176 -17.30 -15.15 2.81
N THR A 177 -16.94 -15.35 4.06
CA THR A 177 -17.78 -15.12 5.23
C THR A 177 -17.59 -13.68 5.72
N VAL A 178 -18.57 -13.15 6.44
CA VAL A 178 -18.42 -11.86 7.16
C VAL A 178 -17.22 -11.89 8.12
N GLY A 179 -16.89 -13.06 8.70
CA GLY A 179 -15.71 -13.23 9.55
C GLY A 179 -14.38 -13.09 8.81
N GLU A 180 -14.29 -13.58 7.57
CA GLU A 180 -13.14 -13.36 6.68
C GLU A 180 -12.97 -11.87 6.37
N LEU A 181 -14.06 -11.21 5.96
CA LEU A 181 -14.04 -9.77 5.67
C LEU A 181 -13.63 -8.95 6.90
N ARG A 182 -14.16 -9.29 8.08
CA ARG A 182 -13.80 -8.62 9.34
C ARG A 182 -12.30 -8.69 9.59
N ARG A 183 -11.65 -9.85 9.38
CA ARG A 183 -10.20 -9.99 9.55
C ARG A 183 -9.40 -9.11 8.59
N VAL A 184 -9.90 -8.83 7.39
CA VAL A 184 -9.27 -7.86 6.47
C VAL A 184 -9.32 -6.46 7.08
N TYR A 185 -10.49 -6.03 7.56
CA TYR A 185 -10.62 -4.71 8.20
C TYR A 185 -9.73 -4.59 9.44
N GLU A 186 -9.70 -5.62 10.30
CA GLU A 186 -8.84 -5.65 11.49
C GLU A 186 -7.35 -5.58 11.10
N ALA A 187 -6.93 -6.30 10.06
CA ALA A 187 -5.55 -6.28 9.57
C ALA A 187 -5.15 -4.89 9.05
N VAL A 188 -6.02 -4.22 8.28
CA VAL A 188 -5.74 -2.91 7.70
C VAL A 188 -5.80 -1.80 8.75
N TRP A 189 -6.82 -1.79 9.61
CA TRP A 189 -6.99 -0.77 10.64
C TRP A 189 -6.10 -0.99 11.87
N GLY A 190 -5.62 -2.20 12.11
CA GLY A 190 -4.81 -2.54 13.28
C GLY A 190 -5.59 -2.54 14.60
N VAL A 191 -6.92 -2.70 14.55
CA VAL A 191 -7.81 -2.71 15.72
C VAL A 191 -8.77 -3.89 15.65
N ALA A 192 -9.15 -4.42 16.81
CA ALA A 192 -10.16 -5.47 16.90
C ALA A 192 -11.57 -4.89 16.70
N LEU A 193 -12.42 -5.59 15.94
CA LEU A 193 -13.79 -5.16 15.65
C LEU A 193 -14.80 -6.08 16.32
N ASP A 194 -15.84 -5.50 16.92
CA ASP A 194 -16.96 -6.26 17.48
C ASP A 194 -17.65 -7.07 16.36
N PRO A 195 -17.69 -8.41 16.46
CA PRO A 195 -18.23 -9.25 15.40
C PRO A 195 -19.71 -8.98 15.07
N ARG A 196 -20.53 -8.64 16.08
CA ARG A 196 -21.97 -8.46 15.90
C ARG A 196 -22.28 -7.13 15.21
N ASN A 197 -21.65 -6.05 15.66
CA ASN A 197 -21.77 -4.73 15.08
C ASN A 197 -21.23 -4.71 13.65
N PHE A 198 -20.05 -5.31 13.43
CA PHE A 198 -19.48 -5.45 12.10
C PHE A 198 -20.44 -6.21 11.17
N HIS A 199 -20.94 -7.37 11.60
CA HIS A 199 -21.89 -8.15 10.82
C HIS A 199 -23.13 -7.34 10.45
N ARG A 200 -23.79 -6.72 11.44
CA ARG A 200 -24.99 -5.90 11.20
C ARG A 200 -24.71 -4.77 10.20
N LYS A 201 -23.55 -4.12 10.29
CA LYS A 201 -23.15 -3.04 9.41
C LYS A 201 -22.95 -3.54 7.98
N VAL A 202 -22.10 -4.54 7.76
CA VAL A 202 -21.75 -4.99 6.41
C VAL A 202 -22.91 -5.64 5.67
N THR A 203 -23.76 -6.40 6.36
CA THR A 203 -24.94 -7.02 5.73
C THR A 203 -26.10 -6.03 5.54
N GLY A 204 -26.11 -4.93 6.29
CA GLY A 204 -27.10 -3.86 6.16
C GLY A 204 -26.76 -2.83 5.08
N THR A 205 -25.49 -2.72 4.67
CA THR A 205 -25.06 -1.80 3.61
C THR A 205 -25.49 -2.32 2.24
N VAL A 206 -26.40 -1.59 1.59
CA VAL A 206 -26.97 -1.95 0.30
C VAL A 206 -25.88 -2.09 -0.76
N GLY A 207 -25.91 -3.20 -1.49
CA GLY A 207 -24.99 -3.47 -2.61
C GLY A 207 -23.55 -3.77 -2.19
N PHE A 208 -23.24 -3.81 -0.88
CA PHE A 208 -21.89 -4.13 -0.42
C PHE A 208 -21.60 -5.63 -0.51
N LEU A 209 -22.52 -6.46 -0.02
CA LEU A 209 -22.41 -7.93 -0.02
C LEU A 209 -23.63 -8.57 -0.66
N VAL A 210 -23.41 -9.65 -1.42
CA VAL A 210 -24.48 -10.46 -2.03
C VAL A 210 -24.44 -11.86 -1.43
N PRO A 211 -25.51 -12.35 -0.78
CA PRO A 211 -25.58 -13.72 -0.29
C PRO A 211 -25.49 -14.72 -1.45
N THR A 212 -24.71 -15.78 -1.28
CA THR A 212 -24.61 -16.88 -2.27
C THR A 212 -25.71 -17.94 -2.11
N GLY A 213 -26.35 -17.98 -0.94
CA GLY A 213 -27.20 -19.10 -0.50
C GLY A 213 -26.42 -20.28 0.10
N GLY A 214 -25.09 -20.28 -0.01
CA GLY A 214 -24.22 -21.30 0.57
C GLY A 214 -23.83 -21.02 2.02
N THR A 215 -23.31 -22.07 2.67
CA THR A 215 -22.66 -21.97 3.99
C THR A 215 -21.34 -22.73 4.00
N THR A 216 -20.48 -22.42 4.96
CA THR A 216 -19.20 -23.10 5.15
C THR A 216 -18.88 -23.34 6.63
N THR A 217 -18.15 -24.40 6.93
CA THR A 217 -17.60 -24.71 8.25
C THR A 217 -16.08 -24.56 8.29
N ARG A 218 -15.45 -23.92 7.27
CA ARG A 218 -13.99 -23.82 7.16
C ARG A 218 -13.29 -23.06 8.28
N GLN A 219 -14.02 -22.21 9.01
CA GLN A 219 -13.52 -21.50 10.20
C GLN A 219 -13.85 -22.24 11.51
N GLY A 220 -14.37 -23.47 11.43
CA GLY A 220 -14.89 -24.22 12.56
C GLY A 220 -16.25 -23.71 13.06
N GLY A 221 -16.85 -24.48 13.98
CA GLY A 221 -18.10 -24.09 14.63
C GLY A 221 -19.35 -24.26 13.75
N ARG A 222 -20.34 -23.40 13.97
CA ARG A 222 -21.62 -23.43 13.23
C ARG A 222 -21.41 -23.00 11.77
N PRO A 223 -22.18 -23.55 10.81
CA PRO A 223 -22.12 -23.13 9.42
C PRO A 223 -22.29 -21.61 9.28
N ALA A 224 -21.31 -20.95 8.67
CA ALA A 224 -21.32 -19.51 8.39
C ALA A 224 -21.79 -19.26 6.95
N GLN A 225 -22.63 -18.24 6.76
CA GLN A 225 -23.13 -17.88 5.43
C GLN A 225 -22.00 -17.34 4.53
N LEU A 226 -22.04 -17.73 3.25
CA LEU A 226 -21.13 -17.25 2.22
C LEU A 226 -21.72 -16.08 1.44
N PHE A 227 -20.89 -15.09 1.18
CA PHE A 227 -21.17 -13.87 0.44
C PHE A 227 -20.17 -13.70 -0.71
N ARG A 228 -20.55 -12.89 -1.70
CA ARG A 228 -19.64 -12.31 -2.70
C ARG A 228 -19.63 -10.79 -2.57
N ALA A 229 -18.60 -10.15 -3.12
CA ALA A 229 -18.61 -8.71 -3.30
C ALA A 229 -19.83 -8.30 -4.13
N GLY A 230 -20.56 -7.29 -3.68
CA GLY A 230 -21.63 -6.67 -4.45
C GLY A 230 -21.10 -5.63 -5.44
N GLY A 231 -22.01 -4.94 -6.13
CA GLY A 231 -21.68 -3.94 -7.13
C GLY A 231 -21.38 -2.54 -6.58
N ALA A 232 -21.56 -2.31 -5.28
CA ALA A 232 -21.29 -1.00 -4.69
C ALA A 232 -19.78 -0.73 -4.66
N THR A 233 -19.35 0.42 -5.18
CA THR A 233 -17.97 0.91 -5.07
C THR A 233 -17.78 1.83 -3.87
N LEU A 234 -18.86 2.50 -3.44
CA LEU A 234 -18.91 3.36 -2.25
C LEU A 234 -19.84 2.77 -1.19
N LEU A 235 -19.48 2.93 0.08
CA LEU A 235 -20.27 2.48 1.22
C LEU A 235 -21.12 3.64 1.76
N ASN A 236 -22.43 3.44 1.82
CA ASN A 236 -23.35 4.39 2.45
C ASN A 236 -24.30 3.66 3.42
N PRO A 237 -24.24 3.94 4.73
CA PRO A 237 -23.28 4.81 5.41
C PRO A 237 -21.85 4.23 5.41
N PRO A 238 -20.79 5.06 5.53
CA PRO A 238 -19.43 4.57 5.64
C PRO A 238 -19.22 3.71 6.90
N MET A 239 -18.19 2.88 6.86
CA MET A 239 -17.69 2.11 7.99
C MET A 239 -16.52 2.84 8.62
N LEU A 240 -16.79 3.55 9.71
CA LEU A 240 -15.77 4.32 10.41
C LEU A 240 -14.85 3.40 11.21
N ARG A 241 -13.54 3.67 11.13
CA ARG A 241 -12.55 3.06 12.02
C ARG A 241 -12.87 3.51 13.46
N PRO A 242 -12.90 2.59 14.44
CA PRO A 242 -13.00 2.97 15.85
C PRO A 242 -11.87 3.92 16.25
N GLU A 243 -12.19 4.93 17.06
CA GLU A 243 -11.17 5.73 17.74
C GLU A 243 -10.48 4.84 18.79
N VAL A 244 -9.14 4.87 18.81
CA VAL A 244 -8.31 4.16 19.80
C VAL A 244 -8.00 5.08 20.96
#